data_AF-A0A1Y2AE27-F1
#
_entry.id   AF-A0A1Y2AE27-F1
#
_cell.length_a   1.000
_cell.length_b   1.000
_cell.length_c   1.000
_cell.angle_alpha   90.00
_cell.angle_beta   90.00
_cell.angle_gamma   90.00
#
_symmetry.space_group_name_H-M   'P 1'
#
loop_
_entity.id
_entity.type
_entity.pdbx_description
1 polymer ?
#
loop_
_entity_poly.entity_id
_entity_poly.type
_entity_poly.pdbx_seq_one_letter_code
_entity_poly.pdbx_strand_id
1 'polypeptide(L)' 'PKPFRCNYCNTSYKRKYDLIRHIRIHTGEKPFICKICNKKFNRSDLLKKHIR' A
#
# COMPACT_ATOMS: atom_id res chain seq x y z
N PRO A 1 -18.14 11.41 4.68
CA PRO A 1 -17.16 11.26 5.80
C PRO A 1 -15.97 10.36 5.41
N LYS A 2 -14.82 10.56 6.05
CA LYS A 2 -13.63 9.71 5.93
C LYS A 2 -13.33 9.09 7.31
N PRO A 3 -14.06 8.04 7.71
CA PRO A 3 -14.02 7.57 9.10
C PRO A 3 -12.71 6.87 9.47
N PHE A 4 -11.90 6.47 8.47
CA PHE A 4 -10.67 5.73 8.70
C PHE A 4 -9.47 6.66 8.70
N ARG A 5 -9.07 7.13 9.88
CA ARG A 5 -7.91 8.01 10.08
C ARG A 5 -6.61 7.22 10.23
N CYS A 6 -5.52 7.75 9.68
CA CYS A 6 -4.18 7.19 9.89
C CYS A 6 -3.66 7.53 11.29
N ASN A 7 -2.97 6.58 11.92
CA ASN A 7 -2.37 6.77 13.25
C ASN A 7 -0.96 7.37 13.19
N TYR A 8 -0.34 7.41 12.01
CA TYR A 8 1.01 7.96 11.80
C TYR A 8 0.98 9.38 11.21
N CYS A 9 -0.14 9.81 10.63
CA CYS A 9 -0.30 11.15 10.06
C CYS A 9 -1.77 11.58 10.01
N ASN A 10 -2.05 12.83 9.64
CA ASN A 10 -3.41 13.39 9.66
C ASN A 10 -4.28 13.03 8.44
N THR A 11 -3.89 12.05 7.61
CA THR A 11 -4.74 11.63 6.48
C THR A 11 -5.88 10.72 6.93
N SER A 12 -7.00 10.84 6.22
CA SER A 12 -8.19 10.01 6.44
C SER A 12 -8.73 9.46 5.13
N TYR A 13 -9.36 8.29 5.20
CA TYR A 13 -9.81 7.50 4.06
C TYR A 13 -11.29 7.16 4.17
N LYS A 14 -11.95 7.00 3.00
CA LYS A 14 -13.36 6.60 2.92
C LYS A 14 -13.54 5.10 3.22
N ARG A 15 -12.53 4.28 2.93
CA ARG A 15 -12.59 2.82 3.06
C ARG A 15 -11.40 2.29 3.85
N LYS A 16 -11.62 1.23 4.64
CA LYS A 16 -10.59 0.61 5.50
C LYS A 16 -9.39 0.10 4.70
N TYR A 17 -9.62 -0.50 3.53
CA TYR A 17 -8.52 -1.02 2.71
C TYR A 17 -7.61 0.09 2.16
N ASP A 18 -8.13 1.30 1.92
CA ASP A 18 -7.33 2.44 1.47
C ASP A 18 -6.39 2.90 2.60
N LEU A 19 -6.89 2.91 3.84
CA LEU A 19 -6.07 3.16 5.03
C LEU A 19 -5.00 2.10 5.21
N ILE A 20 -5.34 0.81 5.13
CA ILE A 20 -4.36 -0.29 5.26
C ILE A 20 -3.26 -0.17 4.20
N ARG A 21 -3.64 0.10 2.94
CA ARG A 21 -2.67 0.32 1.87
C ARG A 21 -1.77 1.52 2.14
N HIS A 22 -2.31 2.60 2.70
CA HIS A 22 -1.54 3.77 3.09
C HIS A 22 -0.56 3.49 4.23
N ILE A 23 -0.97 2.74 5.25
CA ILE A 23 -0.12 2.40 6.40
C ILE A 23 1.19 1.72 5.96
N ARG A 24 1.18 0.96 4.86
CA ARG A 24 2.39 0.35 4.28
C ARG A 24 3.49 1.35 3.91
N ILE A 25 3.15 2.63 3.71
CA ILE A 25 4.14 3.70 3.47
C ILE A 25 4.90 4.01 4.76
N HIS A 26 4.24 3.93 5.91
CA HIS A 26 4.86 4.15 7.22
C HIS A 26 5.64 2.93 7.71
N THR A 27 5.10 1.73 7.53
CA THR A 27 5.76 0.49 7.98
C THR A 27 6.84 -0.02 7.02
N GLY A 28 6.85 0.48 5.78
CA GLY A 28 7.73 -0.02 4.73
C GLY A 28 7.34 -1.41 4.20
N GLU A 29 6.18 -1.95 4.60
CA GLU A 29 5.73 -3.28 4.19
C GLU A 29 5.54 -3.35 2.67
N LYS A 30 6.19 -4.33 2.04
CA LYS A 30 6.12 -4.57 0.60
C LYS A 30 5.77 -6.04 0.32
N PRO A 31 4.50 -6.43 0.47
CA PRO A 31 4.10 -7.84 0.41
C PRO A 31 4.09 -8.40 -1.01
N PHE A 32 4.15 -7.55 -2.04
CA PHE A 32 4.11 -7.99 -3.44
C PHE A 32 5.52 -8.08 -4.01
N ILE A 33 5.93 -9.26 -4.44
CA ILE A 33 7.29 -9.51 -4.92
C ILE A 33 7.21 -9.94 -6.39
N CYS A 34 8.03 -9.30 -7.23
CA CYS A 34 8.26 -9.76 -8.60
C CYS A 34 9.07 -11.04 -8.57
N LYS A 35 8.53 -12.15 -9.09
CA LYS A 35 9.22 -13.45 -9.10
C LYS A 35 10.39 -13.53 -10.08
N ILE A 36 10.53 -12.55 -10.99
CA ILE A 36 11.60 -12.52 -11.99
C ILE A 36 12.84 -11.81 -11.42
N CYS A 37 12.66 -10.61 -10.84
CA CYS A 37 13.77 -9.76 -10.39
C CYS A 37 13.81 -9.54 -8.86
N ASN A 38 12.92 -10.20 -8.10
CA ASN A 38 12.79 -10.08 -6.63
C ASN A 38 12.48 -8.67 -6.10
N LYS A 39 12.13 -7.72 -6.98
CA LYS A 39 11.74 -6.36 -6.59
C LYS A 39 10.42 -6.40 -5.82
N LYS A 40 10.39 -5.71 -4.67
CA LYS A 40 9.23 -5.65 -3.76
C LYS A 40 8.41 -4.36 -3.95
N PHE A 41 7.10 -4.49 -3.87
CA PHE A 41 6.11 -3.42 -4.02
C PHE A 41 5.12 -3.42 -2.86
N ASN A 42 4.68 -2.23 -2.45
CA ASN A 42 3.66 -2.06 -1.39
C ASN A 42 2.21 -2.24 -1.92
N ARG A 43 2.04 -2.33 -3.24
CA ARG A 43 0.76 -2.40 -3.94
C ARG A 43 0.78 -3.40 -5.09
N SER A 44 -0.32 -4.11 -5.28
CA SER A 44 -0.47 -5.11 -6.34
C SER A 44 -0.51 -4.48 -7.73
N ASP A 45 -1.13 -3.30 -7.88
CA ASP A 45 -1.21 -2.61 -9.17
C ASP A 45 0.15 -2.09 -9.64
N LEU A 46 1.04 -1.73 -8.71
CA LEU A 46 2.43 -1.39 -9.04
C LEU A 46 3.21 -2.61 -9.51
N LEU A 47 3.04 -3.77 -8.87
CA LEU A 47 3.64 -5.02 -9.35
C LEU A 47 3.10 -5.37 -10.75
N LYS A 48 1.77 -5.30 -10.97
CA LYS A 48 1.15 -5.58 -12.27
C LYS A 48 1.68 -4.67 -13.38
N LYS A 49 1.86 -3.39 -13.10
CA LYS A 49 2.48 -2.43 -14.04
C LYS A 49 3.95 -2.72 -14.31
N HIS A 50 4.66 -3.27 -13.34
CA HIS A 50 6.07 -3.61 -13.48
C HIS A 50 6.31 -4.86 -14.32
N ILE A 51 5.42 -5.85 -14.23
CA ILE A 51 5.55 -7.13 -14.96
C ILE A 51 4.90 -7.12 -16.35
N ARG A 52 4.15 -6.07 -16.67
CA ARG A 52 3.55 -5.86 -17.99
C ARG A 52 4.58 -5.23 -18.90
#